data_AF-A0A396ZXZ7-F1
#
_entry.id   AF-A0A396ZXZ7-F1
#
_cell.length_a   1.000
_cell.length_b   1.000
_cell.length_c   1.000
_cell.angle_alpha   90.00
_cell.angle_beta   90.00
_cell.angle_gamma   90.00
#
_symmetry.space_group_name_H-M   'P 1'
#
loop_
_entity.id
_entity.type
_entity.pdbx_description
1 polymer ?
#
loop_
_entity_poly.entity_id
_entity_poly.type
_entity_poly.pdbx_seq_one_letter_code
_entity_poly.pdbx_strand_id
1 'polypeptide(L)'
;MAMMDSLSYLRTEKKEIFMVVAGGGMQGSLQMRKHIHRAAMNLRQRSVLQLYQNLVKDKALRPDNAQQVIAVQLDKLQRRLENYDLPTNVKAPTKVPRGLYIHGQVGTGKSMLMDMFYSNLDNKKRRVHFHAFLLDVHRRIHKRKQEHLETYGRSMHIELQPERDIIGTIAKEIATESPVLCFDEFQVIDIADAMIMRKFFSVLFQQGTVMVATSNTHPQVWKNLNYPPLHSHNVR
;
A
#
# COMPACT_ATOMS: atom_id res chain seq x y z
N MET A 1 -10.41 5.50 14.01
CA MET A 1 -10.56 4.07 14.37
C MET A 1 -10.80 3.21 13.14
N ALA A 2 -11.89 3.37 12.36
CA ALA A 2 -12.29 2.47 11.26
C ALA A 2 -11.23 2.01 10.22
N MET A 3 -10.44 2.91 9.64
CA MET A 3 -9.42 2.55 8.64
C MET A 3 -8.23 1.81 9.28
N MET A 4 -7.83 2.24 10.48
CA MET A 4 -6.81 1.56 11.27
C MET A 4 -7.34 0.31 11.95
N ASP A 5 -8.64 0.14 12.15
CA ASP A 5 -9.23 -1.13 12.63
C ASP A 5 -9.23 -2.17 11.51
N SER A 6 -9.30 -1.72 10.25
CA SER A 6 -9.14 -2.58 9.07
C SER A 6 -7.68 -2.90 8.79
N LEU A 7 -6.78 -1.95 9.07
CA LEU A 7 -5.36 -2.23 9.19
C LEU A 7 -5.03 -2.96 10.52
N SER A 8 -5.92 -2.96 11.51
CA SER A 8 -5.83 -3.80 12.71
C SER A 8 -6.37 -5.21 12.47
N TYR A 9 -7.00 -5.45 11.32
CA TYR A 9 -7.15 -6.80 10.79
C TYR A 9 -5.79 -7.38 10.37
N LEU A 10 -4.76 -6.54 10.18
CA LEU A 10 -3.34 -6.96 10.14
C LEU A 10 -2.76 -7.27 11.55
N ARG A 11 -3.57 -7.12 12.62
CA ARG A 11 -3.19 -7.27 14.03
C ARG A 11 -3.58 -8.61 14.63
N THR A 12 -3.91 -9.61 13.81
CA THR A 12 -4.00 -10.99 14.29
C THR A 12 -2.66 -11.69 14.04
N GLU A 13 -1.97 -11.91 15.17
CA GLU A 13 -0.82 -12.79 15.36
C GLU A 13 0.53 -12.41 14.70
N LYS A 14 1.33 -11.72 15.54
CA LYS A 14 2.81 -11.69 15.58
C LYS A 14 3.55 -10.76 14.59
N LYS A 15 3.86 -9.58 15.13
CA LYS A 15 5.06 -8.72 14.92
C LYS A 15 5.14 -7.94 13.61
N GLU A 16 4.66 -6.70 13.64
CA GLU A 16 4.91 -5.63 12.66
C GLU A 16 6.38 -5.18 12.67
N ILE A 17 6.95 -4.87 11.51
CA ILE A 17 8.18 -4.08 11.41
C ILE A 17 7.74 -2.66 11.05
N PHE A 18 7.55 -1.85 12.10
CA PHE A 18 7.56 -0.39 11.98
C PHE A 18 9.01 0.04 11.93
N MET A 19 9.41 0.74 10.88
CA MET A 19 10.76 1.27 10.80
C MET A 19 10.73 2.79 10.93
N VAL A 20 11.26 3.22 12.08
CA VAL A 20 11.51 4.62 12.42
C VAL A 20 12.84 5.03 11.79
N VAL A 21 12.80 6.07 10.97
CA VAL A 21 14.01 6.73 10.45
C VAL A 21 14.00 8.19 10.87
N ALA A 22 14.90 8.54 11.80
CA ALA A 22 15.33 9.91 12.07
C ALA A 22 16.32 10.34 10.98
N GLY A 23 16.14 11.54 10.45
CA GLY A 23 16.71 11.97 9.17
C GLY A 23 18.18 12.37 9.18
N GLY A 24 18.84 12.13 8.05
CA GLY A 24 19.87 12.98 7.47
C GLY A 24 19.38 13.48 6.11
N GLY A 25 19.38 14.79 5.89
CA GLY A 25 18.79 15.41 4.69
C GLY A 25 19.58 15.13 3.40
N MET A 26 18.88 15.06 2.27
CA MET A 26 19.51 15.14 0.95
C MET A 26 18.69 15.95 -0.06
N GLN A 27 19.34 16.94 -0.67
CA GLN A 27 18.93 17.63 -1.88
C GLN A 27 19.33 16.80 -3.11
N GLY A 28 18.43 16.64 -4.08
CA GLY A 28 18.74 16.00 -5.38
C GLY A 28 17.52 15.39 -6.06
N SER A 29 16.57 16.20 -6.52
CA SER A 29 15.19 15.76 -6.81
C SER A 29 14.87 15.29 -8.23
N LEU A 30 15.78 15.33 -9.22
CA LEU A 30 15.46 14.85 -10.58
C LEU A 30 16.60 14.13 -11.33
N GLN A 31 17.83 14.61 -11.24
CA GLN A 31 18.98 13.92 -11.85
C GLN A 31 19.26 12.57 -11.19
N MET A 32 19.09 12.48 -9.87
CA MET A 32 19.18 11.24 -9.10
C MET A 32 18.14 10.21 -9.56
N ARG A 33 16.88 10.61 -9.78
CA ARG A 33 15.84 9.70 -10.29
C ARG A 33 16.19 9.11 -11.65
N LYS A 34 16.72 9.92 -12.57
CA LYS A 34 17.20 9.46 -13.89
C LYS A 34 18.41 8.53 -13.76
N HIS A 35 19.32 8.82 -12.83
CA HIS A 35 20.51 8.01 -12.59
C HIS A 35 20.16 6.66 -11.95
N ILE A 36 19.28 6.64 -10.95
CA ILE A 36 18.75 5.42 -10.35
C ILE A 36 17.99 4.59 -11.37
N HIS A 37 17.13 5.22 -12.18
CA HIS A 37 16.41 4.52 -13.23
C HIS A 37 17.36 3.89 -14.27
N ARG A 38 18.41 4.61 -14.68
CA ARG A 38 19.46 4.07 -15.58
C ARG A 38 20.33 2.99 -14.92
N ALA A 39 20.73 3.18 -13.67
CA ALA A 39 21.54 2.20 -12.93
C ALA A 39 20.75 0.92 -12.67
N ALA A 40 19.47 1.02 -12.29
CA ALA A 40 18.55 -0.11 -12.14
C ALA A 40 18.24 -0.80 -13.48
N MET A 41 18.23 -0.08 -14.59
CA MET A 41 18.05 -0.66 -15.94
C MET A 41 19.31 -1.36 -16.47
N ASN A 42 20.51 -0.83 -16.17
CA ASN A 42 21.79 -1.37 -16.67
C ASN A 42 22.38 -2.50 -15.81
N LEU A 43 21.99 -2.57 -14.53
CA LEU A 43 22.37 -3.66 -13.65
C LEU A 43 21.14 -4.55 -13.48
N ARG A 44 21.19 -5.80 -13.98
CA ARG A 44 20.26 -6.88 -13.59
C ARG A 44 20.42 -7.23 -12.10
N GLN A 45 20.47 -6.26 -11.22
CA GLN A 45 20.59 -6.46 -9.78
C GLN A 45 19.20 -6.67 -9.22
N ARG A 46 18.86 -7.94 -9.00
CA ARG A 46 17.63 -8.37 -8.32
C ARG A 46 17.61 -8.04 -6.83
N SER A 47 18.24 -6.96 -6.37
CA SER A 47 18.35 -6.66 -4.95
C SER A 47 18.31 -5.16 -4.69
N VAL A 48 17.28 -4.72 -3.97
CA VAL A 48 17.16 -3.33 -3.48
C VAL A 48 18.37 -2.94 -2.64
N LEU A 49 18.86 -3.85 -1.79
CA LEU A 49 20.00 -3.58 -0.94
C LEU A 49 21.28 -3.37 -1.75
N GLN A 50 21.53 -4.19 -2.77
CA GLN A 50 22.70 -4.03 -3.64
C GLN A 50 22.66 -2.71 -4.42
N LEU A 51 21.50 -2.32 -4.94
CA LEU A 51 21.36 -1.01 -5.61
C LEU A 51 21.70 0.14 -4.66
N TYR A 52 21.17 0.11 -3.43
CA TYR A 52 21.49 1.11 -2.41
C TYR A 52 23.00 1.15 -2.11
N GLN A 53 23.61 -0.02 -1.87
CA GLN A 53 25.04 -0.13 -1.56
C GLN A 53 25.93 0.37 -2.71
N ASN A 54 25.54 0.11 -3.96
CA ASN A 54 26.29 0.60 -5.12
C ASN A 54 26.20 2.11 -5.25
N LEU A 55 25.04 2.72 -5.02
CA LEU A 55 24.91 4.18 -5.04
C LEU A 55 25.74 4.85 -3.93
N VAL A 56 25.86 4.20 -2.76
CA VAL A 56 26.76 4.67 -1.70
C VAL A 56 28.22 4.52 -2.11
N LYS A 57 28.60 3.36 -2.67
CA LYS A 57 29.96 3.08 -3.15
C LYS A 57 30.40 4.05 -4.25
N ASP A 58 29.51 4.36 -5.18
CA ASP A 58 29.72 5.28 -6.30
C ASP A 58 29.63 6.75 -5.88
N LYS A 59 29.45 7.03 -4.57
CA LYS A 59 29.30 8.37 -3.99
C LYS A 59 28.12 9.17 -4.53
N ALA A 60 27.18 8.51 -5.21
CA ALA A 60 25.93 9.12 -5.64
C ALA A 60 25.01 9.39 -4.44
N LEU A 61 25.07 8.55 -3.40
CA LEU A 61 24.31 8.68 -2.16
C LEU A 61 25.24 8.75 -0.95
N ARG A 62 24.90 9.58 0.04
CA ARG A 62 25.59 9.53 1.34
C ARG A 62 25.12 8.31 2.13
N PRO A 63 26.01 7.58 2.82
CA PRO A 63 25.59 6.48 3.67
C PRO A 63 24.66 6.98 4.77
N ASP A 64 23.53 6.30 4.93
CA ASP A 64 22.50 6.62 5.91
C ASP A 64 21.98 5.30 6.50
N ASN A 65 22.25 5.08 7.79
CA ASN A 65 21.89 3.83 8.47
C ASN A 65 20.41 3.52 8.35
N ALA A 66 19.57 4.54 8.37
CA ALA A 66 18.14 4.41 8.44
C ALA A 66 17.57 4.01 7.06
N GLN A 67 18.08 4.61 5.98
CA GLN A 67 17.83 4.17 4.61
C GLN A 67 18.35 2.75 4.36
N GLN A 68 19.52 2.39 4.91
CA GLN A 68 20.06 1.05 4.77
C GLN A 68 19.17 -0.02 5.44
N VAL A 69 18.63 0.26 6.64
CA VAL A 69 17.69 -0.67 7.30
C VAL A 69 16.43 -0.83 6.45
N ILE A 70 15.89 0.25 5.86
CA ILE A 70 14.74 0.17 4.94
C ILE A 70 15.09 -0.69 3.72
N ALA A 71 16.24 -0.45 3.10
CA ALA A 71 16.71 -1.20 1.94
C ALA A 71 16.81 -2.71 2.25
N VAL A 72 17.30 -3.10 3.44
CA VAL A 72 17.33 -4.50 3.89
C VAL A 72 15.92 -5.10 3.98
N GLN A 73 14.92 -4.36 4.50
CA GLN A 73 13.56 -4.89 4.60
C GLN A 73 12.86 -4.96 3.24
N LEU A 74 13.08 -3.98 2.37
CA LEU A 74 12.59 -4.02 1.00
C LEU A 74 13.21 -5.18 0.21
N ASP A 75 14.50 -5.47 0.41
CA ASP A 75 15.17 -6.63 -0.20
C ASP A 75 14.55 -7.95 0.27
N LYS A 76 14.32 -8.09 1.58
CA LYS A 76 13.63 -9.27 2.14
C LYS A 76 12.22 -9.43 1.60
N LEU A 77 11.48 -8.31 1.45
CA LEU A 77 10.14 -8.33 0.88
C LEU A 77 10.18 -8.72 -0.60
N GLN A 78 11.11 -8.16 -1.37
CA GLN A 78 11.29 -8.45 -2.79
C GLN A 78 11.51 -9.96 -3.01
N ARG A 79 12.42 -10.60 -2.26
CA ARG A 79 12.66 -12.04 -2.34
C ARG A 79 11.42 -12.88 -2.02
N ARG A 80 10.59 -12.43 -1.07
CA ARG A 80 9.32 -13.11 -0.74
C ARG A 80 8.27 -12.94 -1.83
N LEU A 81 8.39 -11.91 -2.66
CA LEU A 81 7.48 -11.61 -3.76
C LEU A 81 7.87 -12.28 -5.08
N GLU A 82 9.15 -12.65 -5.28
CA GLU A 82 9.63 -13.23 -6.56
C GLU A 82 8.80 -14.42 -7.05
N ASN A 83 8.30 -15.26 -6.15
CA ASN A 83 7.44 -16.42 -6.47
C ASN A 83 6.06 -16.31 -5.82
N TYR A 84 5.61 -15.07 -5.56
CA TYR A 84 4.31 -14.83 -4.94
C TYR A 84 3.24 -14.56 -5.99
N ASP A 85 2.26 -15.46 -6.01
CA ASP A 85 0.99 -15.27 -6.68
C ASP A 85 -0.13 -15.08 -5.65
N LEU A 86 -1.23 -14.46 -6.09
CA LEU A 86 -2.41 -14.35 -5.25
C LEU A 86 -2.94 -15.74 -4.87
N PRO A 87 -3.40 -15.94 -3.62
CA PRO A 87 -4.04 -17.17 -3.21
C PRO A 87 -5.24 -17.49 -4.11
N THR A 88 -5.24 -18.66 -4.73
CA THR A 88 -6.41 -19.17 -5.47
C THR A 88 -7.54 -19.60 -4.54
N ASN A 89 -7.21 -19.98 -3.29
CA ASN A 89 -8.18 -20.29 -2.25
C ASN A 89 -7.97 -19.38 -1.04
N VAL A 90 -8.85 -18.38 -0.91
CA VAL A 90 -8.84 -17.37 0.17
C VAL A 90 -9.02 -18.00 1.57
N LYS A 91 -9.51 -19.24 1.67
CA LYS A 91 -9.71 -19.96 2.93
C LYS A 91 -8.53 -20.84 3.35
N ALA A 92 -7.55 -21.06 2.47
CA ALA A 92 -6.37 -21.84 2.80
C ALA A 92 -5.32 -20.96 3.51
N PRO A 93 -4.53 -21.50 4.46
CA PRO A 93 -3.46 -20.76 5.11
C PRO A 93 -2.30 -20.51 4.13
N THR A 94 -2.44 -19.52 3.26
CA THR A 94 -1.38 -19.04 2.37
C THR A 94 -0.48 -18.04 3.10
N LYS A 95 0.84 -18.21 3.00
CA LYS A 95 1.84 -17.30 3.58
C LYS A 95 1.96 -16.01 2.74
N VAL A 96 0.99 -15.12 2.86
CA VAL A 96 1.02 -13.79 2.21
C VAL A 96 2.26 -13.00 2.69
N PRO A 97 3.09 -12.44 1.79
CA PRO A 97 4.18 -11.56 2.14
C PRO A 97 3.68 -10.34 2.92
N ARG A 98 4.40 -9.98 3.98
CA ARG A 98 4.02 -8.83 4.79
C ARG A 98 4.50 -7.56 4.12
N GLY A 99 3.58 -6.61 3.94
CA GLY A 99 3.87 -5.28 3.41
C GLY A 99 4.78 -4.44 4.29
N LEU A 100 5.08 -3.22 3.83
CA LEU A 100 5.94 -2.27 4.54
C LEU A 100 5.33 -0.87 4.56
N TYR A 101 5.32 -0.24 5.74
CA TYR A 101 4.94 1.16 5.90
C TYR A 101 6.18 1.97 6.27
N ILE A 102 6.63 2.83 5.35
CA ILE A 102 7.85 3.62 5.47
C ILE A 102 7.46 5.06 5.80
N HIS A 103 7.86 5.55 6.96
CA HIS A 103 7.61 6.93 7.36
C HIS A 103 8.87 7.70 7.71
N GLY A 104 8.80 9.02 7.63
CA GLY A 104 9.90 9.91 7.94
C GLY A 104 9.66 11.30 7.35
N GLN A 105 10.48 12.27 7.70
CA GLN A 105 10.31 13.65 7.21
C GLN A 105 10.46 13.78 5.69
N VAL A 106 10.08 14.93 5.13
CA VAL A 106 10.31 15.25 3.73
C VAL A 106 11.81 15.23 3.44
N GLY A 107 12.21 14.71 2.27
CA GLY A 107 13.62 14.68 1.86
C GLY A 107 14.47 13.54 2.43
N THR A 108 13.88 12.58 3.17
CA THR A 108 14.63 11.44 3.75
C THR A 108 14.86 10.25 2.80
N GLY A 109 14.49 10.38 1.51
CA GLY A 109 14.75 9.35 0.51
C GLY A 109 13.73 8.20 0.43
N LYS A 110 12.58 8.28 1.10
CA LYS A 110 11.54 7.23 1.09
C LYS A 110 11.07 6.85 -0.33
N SER A 111 10.74 7.84 -1.16
CA SER A 111 10.28 7.60 -2.53
C SER A 111 11.41 7.05 -3.41
N MET A 112 12.66 7.38 -3.11
CA MET A 112 13.82 6.82 -3.81
C MET A 112 14.02 5.33 -3.49
N LEU A 113 13.87 4.93 -2.22
CA LEU A 113 13.88 3.52 -1.83
C LEU A 113 12.68 2.76 -2.43
N MET A 114 11.52 3.41 -2.48
CA MET A 114 10.34 2.88 -3.19
C MET A 114 10.60 2.73 -4.70
N ASP A 115 11.30 3.68 -5.35
CA ASP A 115 11.71 3.57 -6.76
C ASP A 115 12.54 2.31 -6.97
N MET A 116 13.57 2.08 -6.15
CA MET A 116 14.45 0.90 -6.25
C MET A 116 13.68 -0.40 -6.07
N PHE A 117 12.78 -0.47 -5.09
CA PHE A 117 11.94 -1.64 -4.87
C PHE A 117 10.99 -1.90 -6.04
N TYR A 118 10.26 -0.88 -6.47
CA TYR A 118 9.28 -1.01 -7.54
C TYR A 118 9.93 -1.43 -8.87
N SER A 119 11.11 -0.88 -9.20
CA SER A 119 11.82 -1.20 -10.43
C SER A 119 12.40 -2.63 -10.47
N ASN A 120 12.63 -3.27 -9.32
CA ASN A 120 13.22 -4.62 -9.21
C ASN A 120 12.20 -5.74 -8.99
N LEU A 121 10.91 -5.43 -8.97
CA LEU A 121 9.86 -6.44 -8.85
C LEU A 121 9.41 -6.89 -10.23
N ASP A 122 9.21 -8.20 -10.42
CA ASP A 122 8.65 -8.76 -11.67
C ASP A 122 7.12 -8.96 -11.58
N ASN A 123 6.54 -8.89 -10.37
CA ASN A 123 5.10 -9.05 -10.17
C ASN A 123 4.28 -7.99 -10.93
N LYS A 124 3.01 -8.34 -11.21
CA LYS A 124 1.97 -7.34 -11.49
C LYS A 124 1.89 -6.39 -10.30
N LYS A 125 2.09 -5.11 -10.57
CA LYS A 125 2.25 -4.08 -9.54
C LYS A 125 1.72 -2.75 -10.03
N ARG A 126 1.24 -1.94 -9.09
CA ARG A 126 0.80 -0.58 -9.36
C ARG A 126 1.40 0.36 -8.33
N ARG A 127 1.98 1.45 -8.83
CA ARG A 127 2.46 2.55 -7.99
C ARG A 127 1.70 3.82 -8.28
N VAL A 128 1.24 4.50 -7.23
CA VAL A 128 0.36 5.67 -7.35
C VAL A 128 0.36 6.49 -6.06
N HIS A 129 0.16 7.80 -6.17
CA HIS A 129 -0.12 8.65 -5.00
C HIS A 129 -1.45 8.25 -4.37
N PHE A 130 -1.51 8.14 -3.05
CA PHE A 130 -2.70 7.60 -2.38
C PHE A 130 -3.99 8.37 -2.71
N HIS A 131 -3.95 9.70 -2.76
CA HIS A 131 -5.13 10.50 -3.14
C HIS A 131 -5.63 10.20 -4.57
N ALA A 132 -4.73 10.04 -5.53
CA ALA A 132 -5.10 9.69 -6.90
C ALA A 132 -5.72 8.29 -7.00
N PHE A 133 -5.25 7.35 -6.17
CA PHE A 133 -5.85 6.03 -6.03
C PHE A 133 -7.25 6.08 -5.41
N LEU A 134 -7.45 6.87 -4.37
CA LEU A 134 -8.76 7.09 -3.78
C LEU A 134 -9.76 7.57 -4.83
N LEU A 135 -9.41 8.61 -5.58
CA LEU A 135 -10.27 9.13 -6.65
C LEU A 135 -10.60 8.07 -7.71
N ASP A 136 -9.66 7.17 -8.03
CA ASP A 136 -9.90 6.05 -8.92
C ASP A 136 -10.91 5.06 -8.37
N VAL A 137 -10.76 4.66 -7.10
CA VAL A 137 -11.72 3.79 -6.40
C VAL A 137 -13.11 4.43 -6.35
N HIS A 138 -13.21 5.72 -6.01
CA HIS A 138 -14.50 6.43 -6.00
C HIS A 138 -15.16 6.47 -7.38
N ARG A 139 -14.37 6.72 -8.44
CA ARG A 139 -14.87 6.68 -9.83
C ARG A 139 -15.41 5.30 -10.20
N ARG A 140 -14.69 4.22 -9.87
CA ARG A 140 -15.15 2.84 -10.12
C ARG A 140 -16.44 2.53 -9.35
N ILE A 141 -16.52 2.93 -8.07
CA ILE A 141 -17.73 2.76 -7.24
C ILE A 141 -18.92 3.50 -7.85
N HIS A 142 -18.73 4.76 -8.23
CA HIS A 142 -19.79 5.58 -8.83
C HIS A 142 -20.32 4.95 -10.12
N LYS A 143 -19.41 4.55 -11.03
CA LYS A 143 -19.78 3.89 -12.29
C LYS A 143 -20.61 2.63 -12.04
N ARG A 144 -20.16 1.74 -11.15
CA ARG A 144 -20.87 0.48 -10.84
C ARG A 144 -22.25 0.73 -10.21
N LYS A 145 -22.37 1.77 -9.38
CA LYS A 145 -23.65 2.20 -8.80
C LYS A 145 -24.62 2.69 -9.89
N GLN A 146 -24.14 3.45 -10.87
CA GLN A 146 -24.97 3.90 -12.00
C GLN A 146 -25.46 2.72 -12.83
N GLU A 147 -24.58 1.81 -13.23
CA GLU A 147 -24.93 0.58 -13.97
C GLU A 147 -25.99 -0.25 -13.23
N HIS A 148 -25.83 -0.39 -11.90
CA HIS A 148 -26.81 -1.10 -11.07
C HIS A 148 -28.17 -0.39 -11.03
N LEU A 149 -28.20 0.94 -10.90
CA LEU A 149 -29.43 1.72 -10.89
C LEU A 149 -30.17 1.64 -12.23
N GLU A 150 -29.44 1.66 -13.34
CA GLU A 150 -30.00 1.49 -14.69
C GLU A 150 -30.58 0.09 -14.90
N THR A 151 -29.93 -0.94 -14.35
CA THR A 151 -30.35 -2.34 -14.52
C THR A 151 -31.52 -2.73 -13.61
N TYR A 152 -31.56 -2.21 -12.37
CA TYR A 152 -32.48 -2.69 -11.33
C TYR A 152 -33.42 -1.61 -10.75
N GLY A 153 -33.32 -0.36 -11.19
CA GLY A 153 -34.11 0.77 -10.70
C GLY A 153 -33.70 1.28 -9.31
N ARG A 154 -34.44 2.28 -8.77
CA ARG A 154 -34.21 2.87 -7.43
C ARG A 154 -34.72 2.01 -6.27
N SER A 155 -35.47 0.96 -6.58
CA SER A 155 -36.15 0.13 -5.60
C SER A 155 -35.25 -1.03 -5.17
N MET A 156 -34.30 -0.77 -4.26
CA MET A 156 -33.92 -1.68 -3.16
C MET A 156 -32.60 -1.26 -2.50
N HIS A 157 -32.54 -1.41 -1.17
CA HIS A 157 -31.34 -1.21 -0.37
C HIS A 157 -30.14 -2.01 -0.91
N ILE A 158 -29.04 -1.31 -1.17
CA ILE A 158 -27.79 -1.82 -1.75
C ILE A 158 -27.05 -2.78 -0.79
N GLU A 159 -27.42 -2.81 0.49
CA GLU A 159 -26.53 -3.31 1.55
C GLU A 159 -26.69 -4.80 1.92
N LEU A 160 -27.77 -5.48 1.50
CA LEU A 160 -28.15 -6.76 2.12
C LEU A 160 -27.86 -8.04 1.31
N GLN A 161 -27.26 -7.95 0.11
CA GLN A 161 -26.93 -9.14 -0.69
C GLN A 161 -25.42 -9.18 -1.03
N PRO A 162 -24.72 -10.32 -0.81
CA PRO A 162 -23.29 -10.47 -1.14
C PRO A 162 -22.94 -10.18 -2.61
N GLU A 163 -23.87 -10.42 -3.53
CA GLU A 163 -23.75 -10.12 -4.96
C GLU A 163 -23.78 -8.60 -5.27
N ARG A 164 -24.14 -7.77 -4.28
CA ARG A 164 -24.21 -6.31 -4.40
C ARG A 164 -23.06 -5.59 -3.70
N ASP A 165 -22.03 -6.32 -3.28
CA ASP A 165 -20.85 -5.72 -2.68
C ASP A 165 -19.95 -5.04 -3.72
N ILE A 166 -20.36 -3.86 -4.19
CA ILE A 166 -19.62 -3.06 -5.18
C ILE A 166 -18.18 -2.80 -4.71
N ILE A 167 -17.99 -2.44 -3.43
CA ILE A 167 -16.66 -2.12 -2.88
C ILE A 167 -15.79 -3.37 -2.86
N GLY A 168 -16.34 -4.51 -2.41
CA GLY A 168 -15.62 -5.78 -2.39
C GLY A 168 -15.27 -6.28 -3.79
N THR A 169 -16.17 -6.12 -4.77
CA THR A 169 -15.91 -6.47 -6.17
C THR A 169 -14.76 -5.64 -6.75
N ILE A 170 -14.79 -4.31 -6.57
CA ILE A 170 -13.72 -3.42 -7.06
C ILE A 170 -12.39 -3.74 -6.36
N ALA A 171 -12.41 -4.08 -5.07
CA ALA A 171 -11.22 -4.51 -4.35
C ALA A 171 -10.64 -5.81 -4.94
N LYS A 172 -11.47 -6.81 -5.27
CA LYS A 172 -11.02 -8.06 -5.91
C LYS A 172 -10.46 -7.83 -7.32
N GLU A 173 -11.10 -6.97 -8.10
CA GLU A 173 -10.61 -6.55 -9.41
C GLU A 173 -9.23 -5.91 -9.30
N ILE A 174 -9.07 -4.91 -8.41
CA ILE A 174 -7.79 -4.24 -8.18
C ILE A 174 -6.73 -5.21 -7.64
N ALA A 175 -7.09 -6.14 -6.75
CA ALA A 175 -6.17 -7.17 -6.28
C ALA A 175 -5.60 -7.98 -7.45
N THR A 176 -6.48 -8.44 -8.35
CA THR A 176 -6.11 -9.24 -9.52
C THR A 176 -5.30 -8.46 -10.55
N GLU A 177 -5.65 -7.18 -10.77
CA GLU A 177 -4.89 -6.25 -11.62
C GLU A 177 -3.49 -5.98 -11.04
N SER A 178 -3.38 -5.87 -9.71
CA SER A 178 -2.16 -5.45 -9.03
C SER A 178 -2.01 -6.11 -7.65
N PRO A 179 -1.47 -7.34 -7.61
CA PRO A 179 -1.15 -8.06 -6.37
C PRO A 179 -0.21 -7.30 -5.42
N VAL A 180 0.63 -6.41 -5.97
CA VAL A 180 1.52 -5.53 -5.20
C VAL A 180 1.11 -4.06 -5.43
N LEU A 181 0.73 -3.37 -4.35
CA LEU A 181 0.38 -1.95 -4.37
C LEU A 181 1.45 -1.12 -3.66
N CYS A 182 2.03 -0.16 -4.40
CA CYS A 182 2.99 0.79 -3.88
C CYS A 182 2.36 2.18 -3.79
N PHE A 183 2.07 2.66 -2.57
CA PHE A 183 1.52 3.99 -2.37
C PHE A 183 2.60 5.00 -2.02
N ASP A 184 2.68 6.08 -2.80
CA ASP A 184 3.40 7.27 -2.37
C ASP A 184 2.46 8.21 -1.60
N GLU A 185 3.02 8.94 -0.63
CA GLU A 185 2.32 9.97 0.14
C GLU A 185 1.02 9.45 0.78
N PHE A 186 1.12 8.31 1.45
CA PHE A 186 -0.02 7.70 2.12
C PHE A 186 -0.48 8.55 3.30
N GLN A 187 -1.55 9.31 3.07
CA GLN A 187 -2.20 10.17 4.06
C GLN A 187 -3.71 10.12 3.84
N VAL A 188 -4.44 9.82 4.92
CA VAL A 188 -5.91 9.75 4.90
C VAL A 188 -6.43 11.12 5.30
N ILE A 189 -7.18 11.75 4.40
CA ILE A 189 -7.53 13.17 4.52
C ILE A 189 -8.96 13.35 5.06
N ASP A 190 -9.88 12.42 4.77
CA ASP A 190 -11.32 12.59 5.10
C ASP A 190 -11.92 11.39 5.87
N ILE A 191 -12.85 11.71 6.78
CA ILE A 191 -13.66 10.80 7.58
C ILE A 191 -14.68 10.04 6.72
N ALA A 192 -15.29 10.69 5.72
CA ALA A 192 -16.29 10.08 4.85
C ALA A 192 -15.70 8.92 4.03
N ASP A 193 -14.47 9.10 3.55
CA ASP A 193 -13.73 8.08 2.80
C ASP A 193 -13.27 6.92 3.68
N ALA A 194 -13.15 7.14 5.00
CA ALA A 194 -12.65 6.14 5.92
C ALA A 194 -13.54 4.89 5.98
N MET A 195 -14.86 5.02 5.79
CA MET A 195 -15.79 3.89 5.77
C MET A 195 -15.60 3.01 4.53
N ILE A 196 -15.46 3.63 3.35
CA ILE A 196 -15.20 2.93 2.09
C ILE A 196 -13.83 2.26 2.16
N MET A 197 -12.82 3.00 2.62
CA MET A 197 -11.44 2.51 2.71
C MET A 197 -11.28 1.33 3.65
N ARG A 198 -11.97 1.34 4.79
CA ARG A 198 -11.99 0.21 5.70
C ARG A 198 -12.38 -1.08 4.99
N LYS A 199 -13.53 -1.07 4.31
CA LYS A 199 -14.04 -2.26 3.63
C LYS A 199 -13.15 -2.65 2.45
N PHE A 200 -12.75 -1.65 1.66
CA PHE A 200 -11.89 -1.84 0.50
C PHE A 200 -10.55 -2.51 0.85
N PHE A 201 -9.82 -1.96 1.83
CA PHE A 201 -8.54 -2.52 2.26
C PHE A 201 -8.69 -3.88 2.94
N SER A 202 -9.76 -4.08 3.73
CA SER A 202 -10.06 -5.39 4.32
C SER A 202 -10.18 -6.47 3.24
N VAL A 203 -10.93 -6.21 2.16
CA VAL A 203 -11.07 -7.16 1.06
C VAL A 203 -9.76 -7.32 0.29
N LEU A 204 -9.01 -6.25 0.01
CA LEU A 204 -7.69 -6.35 -0.64
C LEU A 204 -6.73 -7.29 0.12
N PHE A 205 -6.62 -7.12 1.44
CA PHE A 205 -5.72 -7.95 2.24
C PHE A 205 -6.23 -9.39 2.36
N GLN A 206 -7.54 -9.60 2.43
CA GLN A 206 -8.12 -10.95 2.34
C GLN A 206 -7.79 -11.61 0.99
N GLN A 207 -7.74 -10.86 -0.12
CA GLN A 207 -7.28 -11.38 -1.41
C GLN A 207 -5.77 -11.64 -1.47
N GLY A 208 -5.00 -11.28 -0.42
CA GLY A 208 -3.56 -11.46 -0.40
C GLY A 208 -2.78 -10.33 -1.08
N THR A 209 -3.37 -9.17 -1.33
CA THR A 209 -2.63 -8.01 -1.85
C THR A 209 -1.55 -7.57 -0.87
N VAL A 210 -0.34 -7.35 -1.37
CA VAL A 210 0.81 -6.87 -0.59
C VAL A 210 0.96 -5.37 -0.82
N MET A 211 1.02 -4.61 0.26
CA MET A 211 1.08 -3.15 0.21
C MET A 211 2.41 -2.62 0.73
N VAL A 212 3.03 -1.71 -0.01
CA VAL A 212 4.15 -0.88 0.45
C VAL A 212 3.71 0.58 0.41
N ALA A 213 3.98 1.36 1.44
CA ALA A 213 3.56 2.75 1.52
C ALA A 213 4.69 3.67 1.98
N THR A 214 4.77 4.87 1.43
CA THR A 214 5.60 5.96 1.97
C THR A 214 4.71 7.05 2.58
N SER A 215 5.11 7.63 3.71
CA SER A 215 4.37 8.75 4.32
C SER A 215 5.26 9.69 5.12
N ASN A 216 4.80 10.93 5.28
CA ASN A 216 5.44 11.90 6.18
C ASN A 216 4.87 11.84 7.62
N THR A 217 3.80 11.08 7.83
CA THR A 217 3.08 11.02 9.10
C THR A 217 3.39 9.73 9.84
N HIS A 218 3.72 9.83 11.12
CA HIS A 218 3.92 8.65 11.96
C HIS A 218 2.57 7.92 12.17
N PRO A 219 2.53 6.58 12.15
CA PRO A 219 1.27 5.85 12.26
C PRO A 219 0.54 6.04 13.60
N GLN A 220 1.24 6.47 14.65
CA GLN A 220 0.62 6.79 15.94
C GLN A 220 -0.31 8.00 15.91
N VAL A 221 -0.16 8.93 14.95
CA VAL A 221 -1.04 10.09 14.84
C VAL A 221 -2.50 9.65 14.70
N TRP A 222 -2.74 8.48 14.11
CA TRP A 222 -4.07 7.94 13.88
C TRP A 222 -4.68 7.22 15.10
N LYS A 223 -3.90 6.95 16.14
CA LYS A 223 -4.41 6.42 17.42
C LYS A 223 -5.16 7.48 18.22
N ASN A 224 -4.86 8.76 18.00
CA ASN A 224 -5.40 9.88 18.77
C ASN A 224 -6.59 10.57 18.08
N LEU A 225 -6.96 10.15 16.87
CA LEU A 225 -8.20 10.58 16.23
C LEU A 225 -9.34 9.76 16.83
N ASN A 226 -10.05 10.33 17.81
CA ASN A 226 -11.29 9.79 18.37
C ASN A 226 -12.37 9.77 17.28
N TYR A 227 -12.61 8.61 16.68
CA TYR A 227 -13.80 8.39 15.85
C TYR A 227 -14.91 7.85 16.73
N PRO A 228 -16.14 8.39 16.67
CA PRO A 228 -17.26 7.82 17.40
C PRO A 228 -17.52 6.39 16.90
N PRO A 229 -17.81 5.43 17.80
CA PRO A 229 -18.25 4.10 17.40
C PRO A 229 -19.55 4.21 16.61
N LEU A 230 -19.62 3.56 15.45
CA LEU A 230 -20.88 3.44 14.71
C LEU A 230 -21.82 2.58 15.55
N HIS A 231 -22.93 3.16 16.00
CA HIS A 231 -23.96 2.48 16.74
C HIS A 231 -24.37 1.19 16.01
N SER A 232 -24.19 0.05 16.67
CA SER A 232 -24.84 -1.20 16.31
C SER A 232 -26.34 -0.94 16.30
N HIS A 233 -26.94 -0.88 15.11
CA HIS A 233 -28.38 -1.00 15.00
C HIS A 233 -28.74 -2.43 15.40
N ASN A 234 -29.07 -2.61 16.67
CA ASN A 234 -29.84 -3.76 17.14
C ASN A 234 -31.19 -3.68 16.44
N VAL A 235 -31.34 -4.48 15.39
CA VAL A 235 -32.66 -4.85 14.89
C VAL A 235 -33.27 -5.76 15.96
N ARG A 236 -34.25 -5.22 16.69
CA ARG A 236 -35.24 -6.02 17.41
C ARG A 236 -36.33 -6.42 16.44
#